data_AF-A0A524LQQ3-F1
#
_entry.id   AF-A0A524LQQ3-F1
#
_cell.length_a   1.000
_cell.length_b   1.000
_cell.length_c   1.000
_cell.angle_alpha   90.00
_cell.angle_beta   90.00
_cell.angle_gamma   90.00
#
_symmetry.space_group_name_H-M   'P 1'
#
loop_
_entity.id
_entity.type
_entity.pdbx_description
1 polymer ?
#
loop_
_entity_poly.entity_id
_entity_poly.type
_entity_poly.pdbx_seq_one_letter_code
_entity_poly.pdbx_strand_id
1 'polypeptide(L)'
;MDVHCKVQTDVHIYKSNFQVKKEKIMPEKKTLLLVEDEAAILFSVQRILELSGNYEVITATNGKVGIDKLKMTIPDLIISDIGMPEMDGIEFCRQVRADEATRSIPFIFLTGQRDRVLEGIQTGSDDCIMKPFKVDELIIKITSIFERIESRREEALIQKGDLKDYTFDEILQLCNNEAFSGEMVMRKGDEEGIILLNRGEIEEIKYRDLDEDESLDTLRKWQEGSFVLRPKTIKIKSKKNDKAKEAARKEALNLEEAVQIADDTWWIGQRNADAVLQTNVYLRQFKGANKVINTLFNPGQTRIYADILKKAKSLITDISNIHLYHLDQQDAYITGNVAAIKTANPKAICVTTEGNWQSQAAYEIDEKTVKFVNKMKDWRVKLATGNELIYVSTPFCSSRNTFLTYDNSTRILYSGELFSSILSKKNYHSFWLDDTSLDGIVAYHQVHMPTAKAIRFAIMKIRLLDPQPLIIAPLFGHLIRGDQVSQVIEKLDGLEVGTDLLNVDDNSK
;
A
#
# COMPACT_ATOMS: atom_id res chain seq x y z
N MET A 1 36.94 -38.92 16.41
CA MET A 1 37.10 -37.63 15.71
C MET A 1 36.78 -37.89 14.26
N ASP A 2 35.86 -37.10 13.74
CA ASP A 2 35.27 -37.11 12.39
C ASP A 2 34.61 -38.41 11.91
N VAL A 3 33.28 -38.42 12.01
CA VAL A 3 32.41 -39.36 11.28
C VAL A 3 31.53 -38.53 10.36
N HIS A 4 31.91 -38.48 9.09
CA HIS A 4 31.06 -37.98 8.00
C HIS A 4 29.81 -38.86 7.86
N CYS A 5 28.64 -38.28 8.11
CA CYS A 5 27.36 -38.85 7.71
C CYS A 5 26.85 -38.09 6.48
N LYS A 6 26.93 -38.74 5.31
CA LYS A 6 26.28 -38.31 4.07
C LYS A 6 24.77 -38.57 4.21
N VAL A 7 23.96 -37.53 4.14
CA VAL A 7 22.53 -37.65 3.87
C VAL A 7 22.30 -37.30 2.41
N GLN A 8 21.81 -38.30 1.68
CA GLN A 8 21.53 -38.27 0.24
C GLN A 8 20.11 -37.68 0.06
N THR A 9 20.01 -36.50 -0.53
CA THR A 9 18.72 -35.89 -0.91
C THR A 9 18.53 -36.02 -2.42
N ASP A 10 17.69 -36.99 -2.82
CA ASP A 10 17.18 -37.08 -4.19
C ASP A 10 16.11 -36.01 -4.41
N VAL A 11 16.53 -34.85 -4.94
CA VAL A 11 15.63 -33.82 -5.44
C VAL A 11 15.26 -34.18 -6.89
N HIS A 12 14.03 -34.64 -7.10
CA HIS A 12 13.46 -34.77 -8.44
C HIS A 12 13.21 -33.38 -9.03
N ILE A 13 14.10 -32.93 -9.89
CA ILE A 13 13.96 -31.69 -10.67
C ILE A 13 12.96 -31.95 -11.80
N TYR A 14 11.72 -31.46 -11.64
CA TYR A 14 10.83 -31.27 -12.78
C TYR A 14 11.37 -30.14 -13.65
N LYS A 15 11.89 -30.49 -14.83
CA LYS A 15 12.16 -29.54 -15.91
C LYS A 15 10.83 -29.01 -16.43
N SER A 16 10.46 -27.79 -16.08
CA SER A 16 9.38 -27.05 -16.77
C SER A 16 10.00 -26.06 -17.77
N ASN A 17 9.47 -26.10 -18.99
CA ASN A 17 9.92 -25.30 -20.13
C ASN A 17 9.73 -23.81 -19.85
N PHE A 18 10.84 -23.08 -19.80
CA PHE A 18 10.89 -21.63 -19.74
C PHE A 18 10.44 -21.06 -21.10
N GLN A 19 9.29 -20.39 -21.14
CA GLN A 19 8.95 -19.44 -22.21
C GLN A 19 8.98 -18.04 -21.61
N VAL A 20 9.88 -17.21 -22.15
CA VAL A 20 10.00 -15.79 -21.83
C VAL A 20 8.71 -15.09 -22.22
N LYS A 21 7.93 -14.61 -21.23
CA LYS A 21 6.84 -13.66 -21.45
C LYS A 21 7.35 -12.24 -21.27
N LYS A 22 7.05 -11.42 -22.29
CA LYS A 22 7.41 -10.00 -22.45
C LYS A 22 7.27 -9.20 -21.15
N GLU A 23 8.32 -8.45 -20.83
CA GLU A 23 8.34 -7.45 -19.77
C GLU A 23 7.20 -6.44 -19.95
N LYS A 24 6.50 -6.17 -18.85
CA LYS A 24 5.50 -5.13 -18.73
C LYS A 24 6.27 -3.87 -18.31
N ILE A 25 6.44 -2.93 -19.23
CA ILE A 25 7.14 -1.66 -18.98
C ILE A 25 6.40 -0.91 -17.86
N MET A 26 7.06 -0.70 -16.71
CA MET A 26 6.55 0.07 -15.58
C MET A 26 6.59 1.58 -15.90
N PRO A 27 5.66 2.41 -15.39
CA PRO A 27 5.74 3.86 -15.59
C PRO A 27 7.03 4.43 -14.97
N GLU A 28 7.71 5.32 -15.69
CA GLU A 28 8.97 5.93 -15.31
C GLU A 28 8.86 6.63 -13.93
N LYS A 29 9.85 6.41 -13.07
CA LYS A 29 9.91 7.08 -11.74
C LYS A 29 10.30 8.54 -11.93
N LYS A 30 9.65 9.43 -11.18
CA LYS A 30 10.01 10.86 -11.15
C LYS A 30 11.16 11.08 -10.17
N THR A 31 12.22 11.77 -10.58
CA THR A 31 13.40 11.99 -9.76
C THR A 31 13.26 13.27 -8.94
N LEU A 32 13.43 13.19 -7.63
CA LEU A 32 13.43 14.33 -6.71
C LEU A 32 14.84 14.55 -6.15
N LEU A 33 15.28 15.80 -6.03
CA LEU A 33 16.48 16.13 -5.26
C LEU A 33 16.07 16.72 -3.91
N LEU A 34 16.42 16.04 -2.82
CA LEU A 34 16.21 16.50 -1.46
C LEU A 34 17.52 17.01 -0.86
N VAL A 35 17.53 18.26 -0.43
CA VAL A 35 18.70 18.94 0.14
C VAL A 35 18.41 19.34 1.58
N GLU A 36 19.06 18.68 2.53
CA GLU A 36 18.83 18.83 3.97
C GLU A 36 20.08 18.41 4.74
N ASP A 37 20.54 19.25 5.68
CA ASP A 37 21.75 19.01 6.47
C ASP A 37 21.51 18.15 7.71
N GLU A 38 20.30 18.19 8.27
CA GLU A 38 19.91 17.32 9.37
C GLU A 38 19.62 15.89 8.89
N ALA A 39 20.56 14.97 9.10
CA ALA A 39 20.48 13.57 8.64
C ALA A 39 19.17 12.85 9.01
N ALA A 40 18.61 13.12 10.20
CA ALA A 40 17.35 12.54 10.64
C ALA A 40 16.14 13.03 9.82
N ILE A 41 16.12 14.33 9.47
CA ILE A 41 15.08 14.92 8.62
C ILE A 41 15.27 14.46 7.18
N LEU A 42 16.51 14.49 6.68
CA LEU A 42 16.86 14.03 5.34
C LEU A 42 16.38 12.59 5.11
N PHE A 43 16.73 11.68 6.02
CA PHE A 43 16.30 10.29 5.97
C PHE A 43 14.77 10.15 6.06
N SER A 44 14.13 10.85 7.01
CA SER A 44 12.67 10.76 7.19
C SER A 44 11.92 11.22 5.94
N VAL A 45 12.29 12.38 5.38
CA VAL A 45 11.64 12.96 4.21
C VAL A 45 11.94 12.13 2.96
N GLN A 46 13.18 11.68 2.76
CA GLN A 46 13.52 10.77 1.68
C GLN A 46 12.60 9.54 1.70
N ARG A 47 12.50 8.86 2.85
CA ARG A 47 11.67 7.65 2.97
C ARG A 47 10.20 7.94 2.78
N ILE A 48 9.69 9.06 3.30
CA ILE A 48 8.31 9.48 3.07
C ILE A 48 8.02 9.64 1.57
N LEU A 49 8.90 10.31 0.83
CA LEU A 49 8.73 10.55 -0.61
C LEU A 49 8.81 9.26 -1.43
N GLU A 50 9.82 8.43 -1.18
CA GLU A 50 9.98 7.12 -1.84
C GLU A 50 8.81 6.16 -1.57
N LEU A 51 8.17 6.26 -0.41
CA LEU A 51 7.05 5.39 0.00
C LEU A 51 5.66 5.92 -0.42
N SER A 52 5.51 7.23 -0.59
CA SER A 52 4.22 7.87 -0.88
C SER A 52 3.91 8.02 -2.37
N GLY A 53 4.91 7.91 -3.25
CA GLY A 53 4.76 8.04 -4.70
C GLY A 53 5.78 7.25 -5.50
N ASN A 54 5.67 7.29 -6.84
CA ASN A 54 6.61 6.66 -7.76
C ASN A 54 7.86 7.55 -7.95
N TYR A 55 8.49 7.94 -6.83
CA TYR A 55 9.61 8.87 -6.80
C TYR A 55 10.94 8.14 -6.57
N GLU A 56 11.99 8.56 -7.28
CA GLU A 56 13.38 8.27 -6.94
C GLU A 56 13.96 9.50 -6.28
N VAL A 57 14.58 9.37 -5.09
CA VAL A 57 15.05 10.53 -4.33
C VAL A 57 16.57 10.53 -4.27
N ILE A 58 17.17 11.56 -4.86
CA ILE A 58 18.58 11.88 -4.73
C ILE A 58 18.73 12.79 -3.51
N THR A 59 19.71 12.53 -2.66
CA THR A 59 19.95 13.33 -1.46
C THR A 59 21.24 14.16 -1.55
N ALA A 60 21.22 15.32 -0.89
CA ALA A 60 22.36 16.18 -0.67
C ALA A 60 22.29 16.80 0.73
N THR A 61 23.45 17.02 1.35
CA THR A 61 23.54 17.52 2.74
C THR A 61 23.71 19.03 2.86
N ASN A 62 23.88 19.74 1.74
CA ASN A 62 23.89 21.20 1.67
C ASN A 62 23.74 21.66 0.20
N GLY A 63 23.58 22.97 -0.01
CA GLY A 63 23.39 23.55 -1.34
C GLY A 63 24.53 23.26 -2.33
N LYS A 64 25.78 23.18 -1.86
CA LYS A 64 26.94 22.94 -2.72
C LYS A 64 26.95 21.50 -3.26
N VAL A 65 26.68 20.54 -2.39
CA VAL A 65 26.48 19.13 -2.78
C VAL A 65 25.27 19.01 -3.72
N GLY A 66 24.20 19.77 -3.47
CA GLY A 66 23.05 19.87 -4.35
C GLY A 66 23.42 20.31 -5.78
N ILE A 67 24.21 21.38 -5.92
CA ILE A 67 24.72 21.83 -7.24
C ILE A 67 25.56 20.77 -7.92
N ASP A 68 26.43 20.07 -7.19
CA ASP A 68 27.25 19.01 -7.77
C ASP A 68 26.41 17.81 -8.25
N LYS A 69 25.32 17.49 -7.54
CA LYS A 69 24.34 16.49 -7.99
C LYS A 69 23.58 16.94 -9.25
N LEU A 70 23.20 18.21 -9.34
CA LEU A 70 22.51 18.77 -10.53
C LEU A 70 23.35 18.70 -11.81
N LYS A 71 24.69 18.69 -11.70
CA LYS A 71 25.59 18.47 -12.85
C LYS A 71 25.58 17.03 -13.35
N MET A 72 25.20 16.07 -12.50
CA MET A 72 25.17 14.64 -12.82
C MET A 72 23.79 14.18 -13.29
N THR A 73 22.75 14.64 -12.60
CA THR A 73 21.37 14.25 -12.86
C THR A 73 20.45 15.46 -12.71
N ILE A 74 19.60 15.70 -13.71
CA ILE A 74 18.57 16.74 -13.66
C ILE A 74 17.30 16.14 -13.04
N PRO A 75 16.91 16.54 -11.82
CA PRO A 75 15.70 16.04 -11.18
C PRO A 75 14.43 16.70 -11.77
N ASP A 76 13.30 16.04 -11.59
CA ASP A 76 11.97 16.56 -11.91
C ASP A 76 11.49 17.61 -10.91
N LEU A 77 12.01 17.62 -9.67
CA LEU A 77 11.69 18.62 -8.63
C LEU A 77 12.78 18.67 -7.55
N ILE A 78 13.02 19.85 -6.96
CA ILE A 78 13.96 20.07 -5.86
C ILE A 78 13.20 20.44 -4.58
N ILE A 79 13.58 19.85 -3.45
CA ILE A 79 13.14 20.19 -2.11
C ILE A 79 14.38 20.56 -1.30
N SER A 80 14.40 21.74 -0.69
CA SER A 80 15.56 22.21 0.06
C SER A 80 15.18 22.84 1.40
N ASP A 81 15.94 22.56 2.45
CA ASP A 81 15.95 23.42 3.63
C ASP A 81 16.60 24.78 3.30
N ILE A 82 16.30 25.81 4.10
CA ILE A 82 16.95 27.13 4.00
C ILE A 82 18.23 27.18 4.85
N GLY A 83 18.19 26.65 6.07
CA GLY A 83 19.23 26.81 7.08
C GLY A 83 20.28 25.72 7.05
N MET A 84 21.07 25.67 5.99
CA MET A 84 22.12 24.65 5.82
C MET A 84 23.53 25.27 5.92
N PRO A 85 24.54 24.51 6.38
CA PRO A 85 25.94 24.92 6.38
C PRO A 85 26.53 24.99 4.96
N GLU A 86 27.66 25.68 4.83
CA GLU A 86 28.41 25.92 3.58
C GLU A 86 27.69 26.75 2.52
N MET A 87 26.54 26.28 2.04
CA MET A 87 25.65 26.98 1.12
C MET A 87 24.21 26.77 1.57
N ASP A 88 23.57 27.88 1.92
CA ASP A 88 22.20 27.90 2.39
C ASP A 88 21.20 27.69 1.23
N GLY A 89 19.94 27.37 1.56
CA GLY A 89 18.94 27.04 0.54
C GLY A 89 18.59 28.21 -0.38
N ILE A 90 18.76 29.45 0.09
CA ILE A 90 18.43 30.65 -0.68
C ILE A 90 19.48 30.90 -1.75
N GLU A 91 20.77 30.84 -1.39
CA GLU A 91 21.85 30.92 -2.36
C GLU A 91 21.82 29.73 -3.33
N PHE A 92 21.48 28.53 -2.84
CA PHE A 92 21.28 27.35 -3.70
C PHE A 92 20.18 27.58 -4.73
N CYS A 93 18.98 28.03 -4.31
CA CYS A 93 17.88 28.35 -5.22
C CYS A 93 18.28 29.44 -6.24
N ARG A 94 19.02 30.47 -5.82
CA ARG A 94 19.50 31.53 -6.71
C ARG A 94 20.40 30.97 -7.82
N GLN A 95 21.30 30.05 -7.48
CA GLN A 95 22.16 29.38 -8.46
C GLN A 95 21.36 28.47 -9.40
N VAL A 96 20.41 27.69 -8.87
CA VAL A 96 19.49 26.86 -9.67
C VAL A 96 18.72 27.70 -10.68
N ARG A 97 18.28 28.91 -10.30
CA ARG A 97 17.54 29.84 -11.17
C ARG A 97 18.42 30.60 -12.16
N ALA A 98 19.71 30.76 -11.88
CA ALA A 98 20.66 31.45 -12.76
C ALA A 98 21.13 30.58 -13.93
N ASP A 99 21.10 29.26 -13.79
CA ASP A 99 21.52 28.31 -14.82
C ASP A 99 20.36 27.93 -15.76
N GLU A 100 20.59 28.03 -17.07
CA GLU A 100 19.60 27.71 -18.10
C GLU A 100 19.09 26.27 -18.04
N ALA A 101 19.94 25.31 -17.67
CA ALA A 101 19.59 23.90 -17.61
C ALA A 101 18.70 23.55 -16.40
N THR A 102 18.79 24.32 -15.31
CA THR A 102 18.10 24.01 -14.04
C THR A 102 17.02 25.02 -13.66
N ARG A 103 16.97 26.19 -14.30
CA ARG A 103 16.05 27.29 -13.93
C ARG A 103 14.57 26.92 -13.97
N SER A 104 14.19 25.96 -14.80
CA SER A 104 12.80 25.49 -14.95
C SER A 104 12.42 24.38 -13.98
N ILE A 105 13.37 23.85 -13.20
CA ILE A 105 13.07 22.77 -12.25
C ILE A 105 12.21 23.33 -11.12
N PRO A 106 11.06 22.72 -10.80
CA PRO A 106 10.24 23.14 -9.68
C PRO A 106 11.01 23.07 -8.37
N PHE A 107 10.85 24.07 -7.51
CA PHE A 107 11.62 24.20 -6.29
C PHE A 107 10.72 24.46 -5.08
N ILE A 108 10.77 23.60 -4.07
CA ILE A 108 10.04 23.74 -2.82
C ILE A 108 11.02 23.98 -1.66
N PHE A 109 10.78 25.02 -0.88
CA PHE A 109 11.46 25.16 0.41
C PHE A 109 10.75 24.35 1.50
N LEU A 110 11.53 23.69 2.35
CA LEU A 110 11.05 22.96 3.52
C LEU A 110 11.83 23.45 4.75
N THR A 111 11.34 24.46 5.46
CA THR A 111 12.18 25.22 6.41
C THR A 111 11.55 25.46 7.78
N GLY A 112 12.38 25.47 8.83
CA GLY A 112 11.99 25.94 10.17
C GLY A 112 12.12 27.46 10.37
N GLN A 113 12.74 28.20 9.45
CA GLN A 113 13.04 29.62 9.61
C GLN A 113 11.91 30.52 9.08
N ARG A 114 10.96 30.82 9.96
CA ARG A 114 9.73 31.56 9.61
C ARG A 114 9.98 32.97 9.06
N ASP A 115 11.01 33.63 9.55
CA ASP A 115 11.42 34.98 9.15
C ASP A 115 12.04 35.03 7.74
N ARG A 116 12.57 33.91 7.24
CA ARG A 116 13.20 33.80 5.91
C ARG A 116 12.28 33.27 4.81
N VAL A 117 11.02 32.94 5.13
CA VAL A 117 10.04 32.42 4.14
C VAL A 117 9.80 33.41 3.00
N LEU A 118 9.64 34.70 3.32
CA LEU A 118 9.42 35.74 2.31
C LEU A 118 10.61 35.86 1.35
N GLU A 119 11.83 35.77 1.87
CA GLU A 119 13.07 35.77 1.10
C GLU A 119 13.15 34.54 0.18
N GLY A 120 12.76 33.36 0.68
CA GLY A 120 12.68 32.12 -0.10
C GLY A 120 11.65 32.18 -1.25
N ILE A 121 10.49 32.82 -1.04
CA ILE A 121 9.50 32.98 -2.13
C ILE A 121 10.02 33.97 -3.18
N GLN A 122 10.64 35.07 -2.76
CA GLN A 122 11.18 36.09 -3.67
C GLN A 122 12.36 35.61 -4.52
N THR A 123 13.06 34.55 -4.10
CA THR A 123 14.15 33.93 -4.86
C THR A 123 13.68 33.01 -5.99
N GLY A 124 12.36 32.87 -6.18
CA GLY A 124 11.77 32.15 -7.32
C GLY A 124 11.46 30.69 -7.04
N SER A 125 11.29 30.31 -5.77
CA SER A 125 10.70 29.01 -5.41
C SER A 125 9.24 28.93 -5.84
N ASP A 126 8.77 27.72 -6.12
CA ASP A 126 7.38 27.43 -6.47
C ASP A 126 6.49 27.33 -5.24
N ASP A 127 7.05 26.89 -4.11
CA ASP A 127 6.34 26.78 -2.84
C ASP A 127 7.30 26.80 -1.65
N CYS A 128 6.76 27.06 -0.46
CA CYS A 128 7.49 27.01 0.81
C CYS A 128 6.62 26.36 1.90
N ILE A 129 7.19 25.40 2.60
CA ILE A 129 6.56 24.58 3.63
C ILE A 129 7.29 24.81 4.95
N MET A 130 6.54 25.11 5.99
CA MET A 130 7.08 25.38 7.33
C MET A 130 7.26 24.09 8.13
N LYS A 131 8.44 23.88 8.72
CA LYS A 131 8.69 22.87 9.75
C LYS A 131 8.12 23.37 11.10
N PRO A 132 7.45 22.51 11.89
CA PRO A 132 7.06 21.14 11.56
C PRO A 132 5.87 21.12 10.58
N PHE A 133 5.92 20.22 9.59
CA PHE A 133 4.90 20.07 8.56
C PHE A 133 4.18 18.72 8.69
N LYS A 134 3.00 18.61 8.08
CA LYS A 134 2.33 17.32 7.93
C LYS A 134 2.79 16.65 6.64
N VAL A 135 3.00 15.34 6.67
CA VAL A 135 3.39 14.56 5.49
C VAL A 135 2.44 14.80 4.32
N ASP A 136 1.12 14.77 4.58
CA ASP A 136 0.10 15.01 3.56
C ASP A 136 0.26 16.38 2.87
N GLU A 137 0.70 17.40 3.60
CA GLU A 137 0.91 18.75 3.06
C GLU A 137 2.05 18.76 2.05
N LEU A 138 3.17 18.08 2.36
CA LEU A 138 4.30 17.94 1.45
C LEU A 138 3.91 17.18 0.17
N ILE A 139 3.22 16.04 0.32
CA ILE A 139 2.80 15.21 -0.81
C ILE A 139 1.79 15.93 -1.70
N ILE A 140 0.81 16.63 -1.12
CA ILE A 140 -0.17 17.41 -1.87
C ILE A 140 0.54 18.49 -2.69
N LYS A 141 1.47 19.25 -2.08
CA LYS A 141 2.20 20.33 -2.79
C LYS A 141 3.04 19.80 -3.96
N ILE A 142 3.76 18.70 -3.75
CA ILE A 142 4.51 18.03 -4.81
C ILE A 142 3.58 17.56 -5.95
N THR A 143 2.48 16.88 -5.59
CA THR A 143 1.51 16.36 -6.57
C THR A 143 0.88 17.50 -7.38
N SER A 144 0.43 18.57 -6.73
CA SER A 144 -0.17 19.72 -7.41
C SER A 144 0.81 20.45 -8.33
N ILE A 145 2.10 20.48 -7.98
CA ILE A 145 3.13 21.04 -8.87
C ILE A 145 3.30 20.17 -10.12
N PHE A 146 3.37 18.84 -9.98
CA PHE A 146 3.47 17.94 -11.12
C PHE A 146 2.24 17.99 -12.01
N GLU A 147 1.03 17.97 -11.43
CA GLU A 147 -0.23 18.11 -12.19
C GLU A 147 -0.24 19.42 -13.00
N ARG A 148 0.20 20.54 -12.41
CA ARG A 148 0.29 21.84 -13.10
C ARG A 148 1.28 21.79 -14.27
N ILE A 149 2.37 21.06 -14.14
CA ILE A 149 3.40 20.91 -15.19
C ILE A 149 2.89 19.99 -16.29
N GLU A 150 2.28 18.86 -15.93
CA GLU A 150 1.67 17.93 -16.88
C GLU A 150 0.56 18.60 -17.66
N SER A 151 -0.37 19.31 -17.02
CA SER A 151 -1.42 20.07 -17.72
C SER A 151 -0.84 21.11 -18.70
N ARG A 152 0.24 21.81 -18.32
CA ARG A 152 0.93 22.75 -19.24
C ARG A 152 1.67 22.04 -20.38
N ARG A 153 2.18 20.82 -20.15
CA ARG A 153 2.83 20.00 -21.18
C ARG A 153 1.80 19.40 -22.14
N GLU A 154 0.66 18.94 -21.63
CA GLU A 154 -0.48 18.45 -22.41
C GLU A 154 -1.08 19.57 -23.28
N GLU A 155 -1.13 20.81 -22.77
CA GLU A 155 -1.52 22.00 -23.54
C GLU A 155 -0.50 22.36 -24.64
N ALA A 156 0.78 21.98 -24.48
CA ALA A 156 1.87 22.28 -25.41
C ALA A 156 2.10 21.20 -26.49
N LEU A 157 1.42 20.05 -26.43
CA LEU A 157 1.41 19.06 -27.51
C LEU A 157 0.79 19.68 -28.77
N ILE A 158 1.24 19.31 -29.98
CA ILE A 158 0.64 19.79 -31.24
C ILE A 158 -0.85 19.40 -31.26
N GLN A 159 -1.72 20.31 -30.84
CA GLN A 159 -3.16 20.04 -30.71
C GLN A 159 -3.83 19.85 -32.06
N LYS A 160 -3.21 20.33 -33.15
CA LYS A 160 -3.67 20.16 -34.53
C LYS A 160 -2.52 20.25 -35.52
N GLY A 161 -2.58 19.48 -36.59
CA GLY A 161 -1.59 19.49 -37.68
C GLY A 161 -2.17 19.04 -39.00
N ASP A 162 -1.36 19.11 -40.06
CA ASP A 162 -1.72 18.69 -41.42
C ASP A 162 -1.11 17.32 -41.71
N LEU A 163 -1.87 16.44 -42.35
CA LEU A 163 -1.44 15.06 -42.67
C LEU A 163 -0.36 15.00 -43.76
N LYS A 164 -0.11 16.13 -44.43
CA LYS A 164 1.05 16.26 -45.33
C LYS A 164 2.37 16.41 -44.58
N ASP A 165 2.32 16.92 -43.34
CA ASP A 165 3.50 17.22 -42.52
C ASP A 165 3.77 16.08 -41.53
N TYR A 166 2.74 15.32 -41.15
CA TYR A 166 2.82 14.17 -40.26
C TYR A 166 1.93 13.04 -40.77
N THR A 167 2.52 11.88 -41.04
CA THR A 167 1.78 10.66 -41.40
C THR A 167 1.04 10.08 -40.19
N PHE A 168 0.03 9.23 -40.45
CA PHE A 168 -0.72 8.54 -39.39
C PHE A 168 0.19 7.83 -38.38
N ASP A 169 1.20 7.11 -38.87
CA ASP A 169 2.11 6.33 -38.02
C ASP A 169 3.05 7.23 -37.20
N GLU A 170 3.49 8.36 -37.75
CA GLU A 170 4.28 9.35 -37.02
C GLU A 170 3.46 10.00 -35.89
N ILE A 171 2.20 10.36 -36.16
CA ILE A 171 1.30 10.91 -35.13
C ILE A 171 1.03 9.87 -34.05
N LEU A 172 0.80 8.61 -34.43
CA LEU A 172 0.59 7.52 -33.48
C LEU A 172 1.84 7.23 -32.65
N GLN A 173 3.02 7.27 -33.25
CA GLN A 173 4.30 7.13 -32.56
C GLN A 173 4.54 8.27 -31.57
N LEU A 174 4.22 9.51 -31.95
CA LEU A 174 4.26 10.66 -31.04
C LEU A 174 3.30 10.47 -29.86
N CYS A 175 2.07 10.02 -30.12
CA CYS A 175 1.10 9.72 -29.07
C CYS A 175 1.57 8.59 -28.14
N ASN A 176 2.28 7.59 -28.66
CA ASN A 176 2.85 6.48 -27.89
C ASN A 176 4.02 6.92 -27.01
N ASN A 177 4.99 7.64 -27.58
CA ASN A 177 6.14 8.16 -26.85
C ASN A 177 5.73 9.05 -25.66
N GLU A 178 4.66 9.84 -25.83
CA GLU A 178 4.16 10.79 -24.83
C GLU A 178 3.02 10.22 -23.97
N ALA A 179 2.70 8.92 -24.09
CA ALA A 179 1.61 8.26 -23.39
C ALA A 179 0.25 9.00 -23.47
N PHE A 180 -0.06 9.58 -24.63
CA PHE A 180 -1.26 10.40 -24.85
C PHE A 180 -2.55 9.60 -24.64
N SER A 181 -3.51 10.19 -23.92
CA SER A 181 -4.84 9.59 -23.72
C SER A 181 -5.94 10.57 -24.17
N GLY A 182 -6.71 10.18 -25.17
CA GLY A 182 -7.72 11.06 -25.76
C GLY A 182 -8.23 10.61 -27.13
N GLU A 183 -8.83 11.54 -27.87
CA GLU A 183 -9.32 11.31 -29.23
C GLU A 183 -8.37 11.95 -30.24
N MET A 184 -7.90 11.18 -31.21
CA MET A 184 -7.29 11.67 -32.44
C MET A 184 -8.37 11.74 -33.53
N VAL A 185 -8.71 12.96 -33.93
CA VAL A 185 -9.72 13.23 -34.96
C VAL A 185 -9.02 13.60 -36.26
N MET A 186 -9.18 12.78 -37.30
CA MET A 186 -8.64 13.04 -38.64
C MET A 186 -9.75 13.50 -39.58
N ARG A 187 -9.46 14.47 -40.45
CA ARG A 187 -10.42 15.04 -41.40
C ARG A 187 -9.83 15.19 -42.79
N LYS A 188 -10.57 14.80 -43.82
CA LYS A 188 -10.23 14.99 -45.23
C LYS A 188 -11.48 15.40 -46.01
N GLY A 189 -11.60 16.68 -46.35
CA GLY A 189 -12.84 17.24 -46.91
C GLY A 189 -13.99 17.11 -45.92
N ASP A 190 -15.09 16.48 -46.33
CA ASP A 190 -16.27 16.21 -45.48
C ASP A 190 -16.16 14.90 -44.69
N GLU A 191 -15.06 14.16 -44.82
CA GLU A 191 -14.86 12.88 -44.14
C GLU A 191 -14.14 13.07 -42.79
N GLU A 192 -14.60 12.36 -41.76
CA GLU A 192 -14.02 12.37 -40.41
C GLU A 192 -13.80 10.95 -39.89
N GLY A 193 -12.60 10.69 -39.37
CA GLY A 193 -12.24 9.48 -38.63
C GLY A 193 -11.87 9.81 -37.20
N ILE A 194 -12.33 9.00 -36.25
CA ILE A 194 -12.05 9.17 -34.82
C ILE A 194 -11.30 7.94 -34.33
N ILE A 195 -10.10 8.17 -33.79
CA ILE A 195 -9.28 7.15 -33.14
C ILE A 195 -9.24 7.47 -31.65
N LEU A 196 -9.62 6.49 -30.83
CA LEU A 196 -9.56 6.57 -29.39
C LEU A 196 -8.24 6.00 -28.91
N LEU A 197 -7.42 6.82 -28.24
CA LEU A 197 -6.07 6.46 -27.81
C LEU A 197 -5.99 6.41 -26.29
N ASN A 198 -5.47 5.33 -25.73
CA ASN A 198 -5.18 5.20 -24.30
C ASN A 198 -3.70 4.93 -24.13
N ARG A 199 -2.98 5.90 -23.56
CA ARG A 199 -1.52 5.88 -23.47
C ARG A 199 -0.83 5.60 -24.81
N GLY A 200 -1.37 6.17 -25.89
CA GLY A 200 -0.90 6.02 -27.25
C GLY A 200 -1.23 4.70 -27.93
N GLU A 201 -1.87 3.76 -27.24
CA GLU A 201 -2.43 2.55 -27.86
C GLU A 201 -3.85 2.82 -28.40
N ILE A 202 -4.15 2.25 -29.57
CA ILE A 202 -5.46 2.34 -30.20
C ILE A 202 -6.45 1.43 -29.46
N GLU A 203 -7.48 2.03 -28.86
CA GLU A 203 -8.57 1.32 -28.17
C GLU A 203 -9.79 1.11 -29.06
N GLU A 204 -10.10 2.08 -29.92
CA GLU A 204 -11.26 2.06 -30.81
C GLU A 204 -10.97 2.94 -32.02
N ILE A 205 -11.40 2.53 -33.21
CA ILE A 205 -11.36 3.34 -34.42
C ILE A 205 -12.77 3.39 -34.99
N LYS A 206 -13.22 4.58 -35.39
CA LYS A 206 -14.48 4.80 -36.06
C LYS A 206 -14.26 5.59 -37.34
N TYR A 207 -14.67 4.99 -38.44
CA TYR A 207 -14.78 5.68 -39.71
C TYR A 207 -15.97 5.11 -40.49
N ARG A 208 -17.01 5.93 -40.66
CA ARG A 208 -18.29 5.51 -41.27
C ARG A 208 -18.86 4.26 -40.55
N ASP A 209 -19.48 3.36 -41.31
CA ASP A 209 -20.01 2.08 -40.86
C ASP A 209 -19.04 0.91 -41.15
N LEU A 210 -17.74 1.20 -41.34
CA LEU A 210 -16.72 0.17 -41.53
C LEU A 210 -16.37 -0.50 -40.19
N ASP A 211 -15.82 -1.72 -40.25
CA ASP A 211 -15.25 -2.37 -39.07
C ASP A 211 -13.90 -1.73 -38.67
N GLU A 212 -13.34 -2.13 -37.52
CA GLU A 212 -12.13 -1.50 -36.95
C GLU A 212 -10.89 -1.69 -37.83
N ASP A 213 -10.73 -2.86 -38.46
CA ASP A 213 -9.58 -3.19 -39.30
C ASP A 213 -9.64 -2.43 -40.63
N GLU A 214 -10.82 -2.39 -41.27
CA GLU A 214 -11.05 -1.61 -42.49
C GLU A 214 -10.94 -0.10 -42.24
N SER A 215 -11.40 0.38 -41.08
CA SER A 215 -11.27 1.78 -40.65
C SER A 215 -9.81 2.17 -40.46
N LEU A 216 -9.01 1.30 -39.81
CA LEU A 216 -7.57 1.52 -39.61
C LEU A 216 -6.84 1.61 -40.95
N ASP A 217 -7.05 0.63 -41.82
CA ASP A 217 -6.39 0.57 -43.13
C ASP A 217 -6.75 1.76 -44.02
N THR A 218 -7.97 2.28 -43.89
CA THR A 218 -8.44 3.44 -44.65
C THR A 218 -7.83 4.74 -44.14
N LEU A 219 -7.91 4.99 -42.82
CA LEU A 219 -7.39 6.22 -42.21
C LEU A 219 -5.86 6.30 -42.29
N ARG A 220 -5.15 5.17 -42.16
CA ARG A 220 -3.69 5.11 -42.28
C ARG A 220 -3.18 5.48 -43.68
N LYS A 221 -3.99 5.30 -44.72
CA LYS A 221 -3.65 5.67 -46.11
C LYS A 221 -3.88 7.15 -46.42
N TRP A 222 -4.47 7.93 -45.52
CA TRP A 222 -4.65 9.36 -45.75
C TRP A 222 -3.31 10.08 -45.69
N GLN A 223 -2.93 10.71 -46.81
CA GLN A 223 -1.70 11.51 -46.95
C GLN A 223 -1.99 13.02 -46.99
N GLU A 224 -3.26 13.40 -46.91
CA GLU A 224 -3.73 14.79 -47.00
C GLU A 224 -4.95 14.96 -46.08
N GLY A 225 -5.06 16.12 -45.45
CA GLY A 225 -6.12 16.42 -44.48
C GLY A 225 -5.55 17.01 -43.20
N SER A 226 -6.33 17.07 -42.14
CA SER A 226 -5.87 17.57 -40.83
C SER A 226 -6.15 16.57 -39.73
N PHE A 227 -5.34 16.59 -38.69
CA PHE A 227 -5.63 15.89 -37.44
C PHE A 227 -5.76 16.88 -36.28
N VAL A 228 -6.51 16.48 -35.27
CA VAL A 228 -6.65 17.19 -33.98
C VAL A 228 -6.57 16.17 -32.86
N LEU A 229 -5.69 16.41 -31.89
CA LEU A 229 -5.60 15.62 -30.68
C LEU A 229 -6.42 16.30 -29.58
N ARG A 230 -7.38 15.59 -29.01
CA ARG A 230 -8.26 16.07 -27.94
C ARG A 230 -8.04 15.23 -26.68
N PRO A 231 -7.33 15.75 -25.66
CA PRO A 231 -7.16 15.06 -24.39
C PRO A 231 -8.52 14.66 -23.80
N LYS A 232 -8.65 13.41 -23.36
CA LYS A 232 -9.89 12.91 -22.74
C LYS A 232 -9.60 11.72 -21.84
N THR A 233 -10.18 11.70 -20.64
CA THR A 233 -10.10 10.53 -19.75
C THR A 233 -10.84 9.34 -20.35
N ILE A 234 -10.10 8.29 -20.71
CA ILE A 234 -10.66 7.11 -21.35
C ILE A 234 -11.06 6.07 -20.30
N LYS A 235 -12.36 5.79 -20.19
CA LYS A 235 -12.88 4.69 -19.38
C LYS A 235 -12.85 3.40 -20.20
N ILE A 236 -11.77 2.62 -20.07
CA ILE A 236 -11.56 1.38 -20.83
C ILE A 236 -12.71 0.39 -20.59
N LYS A 237 -13.45 0.03 -21.64
CA LYS A 237 -14.38 -1.12 -21.66
C LYS A 237 -13.63 -2.34 -22.20
N SER A 238 -12.98 -3.12 -21.33
CA SER A 238 -12.18 -4.27 -21.76
C SER A 238 -13.05 -5.43 -22.30
N LYS A 239 -13.15 -5.59 -23.62
CA LYS A 239 -13.91 -6.65 -24.32
C LYS A 239 -13.34 -8.08 -24.27
N LYS A 240 -12.26 -8.36 -23.53
CA LYS A 240 -11.65 -9.70 -23.47
C LYS A 240 -11.58 -10.34 -22.09
N ASN A 241 -12.27 -9.77 -21.10
CA ASN A 241 -12.30 -10.32 -19.75
C ASN A 241 -13.72 -10.57 -19.24
N ASP A 242 -14.74 -10.52 -20.11
CA ASP A 242 -16.13 -10.51 -19.65
C ASP A 242 -16.54 -11.78 -18.90
N LYS A 243 -16.01 -12.98 -19.18
CA LYS A 243 -16.33 -14.15 -18.35
C LYS A 243 -15.71 -14.12 -16.94
N ALA A 244 -14.51 -13.57 -16.79
CA ALA A 244 -13.82 -13.48 -15.50
C ALA A 244 -14.24 -12.24 -14.69
N LYS A 245 -14.48 -11.10 -15.37
CA LYS A 245 -15.06 -9.90 -14.77
C LYS A 245 -16.55 -10.04 -14.50
N GLU A 246 -17.32 -10.81 -15.27
CA GLU A 246 -18.72 -11.07 -14.93
C GLU A 246 -18.85 -12.04 -13.74
N ALA A 247 -17.87 -12.93 -13.53
CA ALA A 247 -17.74 -13.67 -12.27
C ALA A 247 -17.32 -12.75 -11.09
N ALA A 248 -16.30 -11.90 -11.27
CA ALA A 248 -15.82 -11.00 -10.21
C ALA A 248 -16.77 -9.81 -9.90
N ARG A 249 -17.58 -9.38 -10.87
CA ARG A 249 -18.55 -8.28 -10.72
C ARG A 249 -19.92 -8.77 -10.27
N LYS A 250 -20.23 -10.07 -10.41
CA LYS A 250 -21.39 -10.71 -9.76
C LYS A 250 -21.21 -10.90 -8.25
N GLU A 251 -20.00 -10.75 -7.72
CA GLU A 251 -19.68 -10.80 -6.29
C GLU A 251 -18.94 -9.54 -5.79
N ALA A 252 -19.39 -8.34 -6.17
CA ALA A 252 -18.93 -7.14 -5.45
C ALA A 252 -19.46 -7.23 -4.00
N LEU A 253 -18.62 -7.75 -3.09
CA LEU A 253 -18.95 -7.93 -1.67
C LEU A 253 -19.44 -6.60 -1.11
N ASN A 254 -20.62 -6.60 -0.50
CA ASN A 254 -21.14 -5.44 0.20
C ASN A 254 -20.34 -5.24 1.50
N LEU A 255 -19.35 -4.36 1.46
CA LEU A 255 -18.49 -4.09 2.62
C LEU A 255 -19.18 -3.23 3.69
N GLU A 256 -20.43 -2.80 3.48
CA GLU A 256 -21.29 -2.19 4.51
C GLU A 256 -21.87 -3.21 5.48
N GLU A 257 -21.84 -4.49 5.13
CA GLU A 257 -22.36 -5.60 5.92
C GLU A 257 -21.23 -6.46 6.50
N ALA A 258 -21.59 -7.41 7.35
CA ALA A 258 -20.66 -8.42 7.83
C ALA A 258 -20.32 -9.40 6.71
N VAL A 259 -19.03 -9.64 6.47
CA VAL A 259 -18.57 -10.54 5.41
C VAL A 259 -18.13 -11.85 6.05
N GLN A 260 -18.79 -12.95 5.71
CA GLN A 260 -18.41 -14.27 6.22
C GLN A 260 -17.10 -14.73 5.56
N ILE A 261 -16.11 -15.10 6.37
CA ILE A 261 -14.77 -15.52 5.91
C ILE A 261 -14.51 -17.01 6.12
N ALA A 262 -15.25 -17.64 7.04
CA ALA A 262 -15.27 -19.07 7.29
C ALA A 262 -16.55 -19.44 8.05
N ASP A 263 -16.73 -20.73 8.38
CA ASP A 263 -17.85 -21.21 9.18
C ASP A 263 -17.98 -20.43 10.48
N ASP A 264 -19.17 -19.86 10.68
CA ASP A 264 -19.53 -18.95 11.76
C ASP A 264 -18.43 -17.93 12.14
N THR A 265 -17.76 -17.37 11.13
CA THR A 265 -16.70 -16.39 11.28
C THR A 265 -16.87 -15.26 10.29
N TRP A 266 -16.89 -14.02 10.77
CA TRP A 266 -17.14 -12.84 9.96
C TRP A 266 -16.09 -11.77 10.19
N TRP A 267 -15.77 -11.05 9.13
CA TRP A 267 -15.17 -9.74 9.21
C TRP A 267 -16.27 -8.69 9.40
N ILE A 268 -16.06 -7.82 10.38
CA ILE A 268 -16.96 -6.74 10.76
C ILE A 268 -16.24 -5.38 10.89
N GLY A 269 -15.09 -5.24 10.22
CA GLY A 269 -14.34 -3.99 10.15
C GLY A 269 -14.94 -2.97 9.18
N GLN A 270 -14.14 -1.97 8.82
CA GLN A 270 -14.50 -0.93 7.85
C GLN A 270 -13.46 -0.86 6.72
N ARG A 271 -13.89 -0.40 5.55
CA ARG A 271 -13.00 0.09 4.49
C ARG A 271 -13.33 1.55 4.19
N ASN A 272 -12.33 2.41 4.16
CA ASN A 272 -12.50 3.85 3.96
C ASN A 272 -11.37 4.38 3.07
N ALA A 273 -11.70 5.03 1.95
CA ALA A 273 -10.72 5.57 1.00
C ALA A 273 -9.72 6.55 1.64
N ASP A 274 -10.13 7.20 2.72
CA ASP A 274 -9.38 8.24 3.42
C ASP A 274 -8.63 7.70 4.65
N ALA A 275 -8.76 6.40 4.97
CA ALA A 275 -8.05 5.80 6.09
C ALA A 275 -6.62 5.39 5.70
N VAL A 276 -5.65 5.83 6.51
CA VAL A 276 -4.22 5.52 6.36
C VAL A 276 -3.95 4.01 6.40
N LEU A 277 -4.60 3.30 7.32
CA LEU A 277 -4.56 1.84 7.42
C LEU A 277 -5.98 1.29 7.51
N GLN A 278 -6.25 0.26 6.71
CA GLN A 278 -7.57 -0.39 6.64
C GLN A 278 -7.66 -1.45 7.73
N THR A 279 -8.24 -1.10 8.88
CA THR A 279 -8.33 -2.00 10.04
C THR A 279 -9.36 -3.12 9.83
N ASN A 280 -9.00 -4.32 10.27
CA ASN A 280 -9.85 -5.49 10.30
C ASN A 280 -10.28 -5.80 11.74
N VAL A 281 -11.54 -6.20 11.89
CA VAL A 281 -12.11 -6.71 13.14
C VAL A 281 -12.87 -7.98 12.80
N TYR A 282 -12.68 -9.02 13.59
CA TYR A 282 -13.28 -10.34 13.33
C TYR A 282 -14.18 -10.78 14.47
N LEU A 283 -15.37 -11.28 14.12
CA LEU A 283 -16.31 -11.90 15.03
C LEU A 283 -16.40 -13.39 14.73
N ARG A 284 -16.21 -14.21 15.76
CA ARG A 284 -16.28 -15.67 15.70
C ARG A 284 -17.31 -16.19 16.69
N GLN A 285 -18.24 -17.03 16.23
CA GLN A 285 -19.15 -17.76 17.10
C GLN A 285 -18.69 -19.21 17.27
N PHE A 286 -18.08 -19.52 18.41
CA PHE A 286 -17.78 -20.91 18.76
C PHE A 286 -19.08 -21.59 19.21
N LYS A 287 -19.57 -22.55 18.43
CA LYS A 287 -20.79 -23.31 18.72
C LYS A 287 -20.43 -24.70 19.24
N GLY A 288 -21.02 -25.09 20.36
CA GLY A 288 -21.03 -26.45 20.90
C GLY A 288 -22.45 -26.95 21.10
N ALA A 289 -22.62 -28.16 21.64
CA ALA A 289 -23.93 -28.83 21.72
C ALA A 289 -25.08 -27.95 22.27
N ASN A 290 -24.83 -27.17 23.33
CA ASN A 290 -25.83 -26.29 23.96
C ASN A 290 -25.26 -24.90 24.34
N LYS A 291 -24.14 -24.49 23.74
CA LYS A 291 -23.45 -23.24 24.10
C LYS A 291 -22.94 -22.53 22.87
N VAL A 292 -22.99 -21.21 22.90
CA VAL A 292 -22.37 -20.33 21.91
C VAL A 292 -21.46 -19.35 22.64
N ILE A 293 -20.22 -19.21 22.20
CA ILE A 293 -19.27 -18.22 22.71
C ILE A 293 -18.93 -17.28 21.56
N ASN A 294 -19.43 -16.04 21.65
CA ASN A 294 -19.11 -14.98 20.69
C ASN A 294 -17.80 -14.31 21.10
N THR A 295 -16.85 -14.26 20.16
CA THR A 295 -15.50 -13.76 20.37
C THR A 295 -15.18 -12.66 19.38
N LEU A 296 -14.63 -11.53 19.85
CA LEU A 296 -13.98 -10.54 18.99
C LEU A 296 -12.47 -10.71 19.00
N PHE A 297 -11.87 -10.76 17.83
CA PHE A 297 -10.42 -10.61 17.68
C PHE A 297 -10.12 -9.16 17.33
N ASN A 298 -9.36 -8.50 18.21
CA ASN A 298 -8.96 -7.11 18.09
C ASN A 298 -10.15 -6.16 17.88
N PRO A 299 -10.84 -5.74 18.96
CA PRO A 299 -12.09 -4.97 18.92
C PRO A 299 -12.09 -3.66 18.14
N GLY A 300 -10.94 -3.20 17.67
CA GLY A 300 -10.82 -2.03 16.82
C GLY A 300 -10.78 -0.72 17.58
N GLN A 301 -10.50 0.35 16.83
CA GLN A 301 -10.51 1.73 17.31
C GLN A 301 -11.92 2.30 17.49
N THR A 302 -12.04 3.30 18.36
CA THR A 302 -13.32 3.96 18.69
C THR A 302 -14.02 4.57 17.48
N ARG A 303 -13.26 5.08 16.50
CA ARG A 303 -13.82 5.74 15.30
C ARG A 303 -14.75 4.83 14.50
N ILE A 304 -14.47 3.53 14.45
CA ILE A 304 -15.22 2.56 13.65
C ILE A 304 -16.26 1.78 14.47
N TYR A 305 -16.48 2.17 15.73
CA TYR A 305 -17.34 1.44 16.66
C TYR A 305 -18.79 1.34 16.19
N ALA A 306 -19.32 2.40 15.56
CA ALA A 306 -20.69 2.41 15.05
C ALA A 306 -20.89 1.35 13.94
N ASP A 307 -19.93 1.20 13.03
CA ASP A 307 -19.95 0.18 11.98
C ASP A 307 -19.85 -1.23 12.57
N ILE A 308 -18.95 -1.44 13.54
CA ILE A 308 -18.81 -2.71 14.27
C ILE A 308 -20.14 -3.07 14.94
N LEU A 309 -20.79 -2.13 15.64
CA LEU A 309 -22.08 -2.34 16.29
C LEU A 309 -23.15 -2.74 15.28
N LYS A 310 -23.27 -2.00 14.18
CA LYS A 310 -24.25 -2.27 13.11
C LYS A 310 -24.07 -3.70 12.56
N LYS A 311 -22.84 -4.09 12.25
CA LYS A 311 -22.51 -5.41 11.68
C LYS A 311 -22.60 -6.54 12.71
N ALA A 312 -22.21 -6.30 13.95
CA ALA A 312 -22.34 -7.30 15.02
C ALA A 312 -23.82 -7.54 15.38
N LYS A 313 -24.67 -6.50 15.35
CA LYS A 313 -26.09 -6.60 15.67
C LYS A 313 -26.82 -7.63 14.78
N SER A 314 -26.47 -7.74 13.50
CA SER A 314 -27.08 -8.74 12.60
C SER A 314 -26.65 -10.18 12.90
N LEU A 315 -25.55 -10.38 13.63
CA LEU A 315 -24.96 -11.70 13.90
C LEU A 315 -25.21 -12.19 15.33
N ILE A 316 -25.13 -11.29 16.31
CA ILE A 316 -25.23 -11.60 17.75
C ILE A 316 -26.33 -10.82 18.48
N THR A 317 -27.17 -10.10 17.74
CA THR A 317 -28.30 -9.28 18.25
C THR A 317 -27.90 -8.05 19.06
N ASP A 318 -26.90 -8.16 19.94
CA ASP A 318 -26.43 -7.07 20.80
C ASP A 318 -24.96 -7.28 21.19
N ILE A 319 -24.22 -6.19 21.41
CA ILE A 319 -22.81 -6.22 21.77
C ILE A 319 -22.56 -6.84 23.16
N SER A 320 -23.56 -6.81 24.06
CA SER A 320 -23.51 -7.50 25.36
C SER A 320 -23.38 -9.01 25.23
N ASN A 321 -23.71 -9.59 24.07
CA ASN A 321 -23.50 -11.00 23.80
C ASN A 321 -22.05 -11.35 23.43
N ILE A 322 -21.10 -10.41 23.44
CA ILE A 322 -19.67 -10.73 23.36
C ILE A 322 -19.23 -11.35 24.68
N HIS A 323 -18.67 -12.55 24.61
CA HIS A 323 -18.22 -13.32 25.78
C HIS A 323 -16.70 -13.25 25.95
N LEU A 324 -15.96 -13.26 24.84
CA LEU A 324 -14.51 -13.18 24.80
C LEU A 324 -14.07 -12.05 23.88
N TYR A 325 -12.97 -11.40 24.20
CA TYR A 325 -12.28 -10.52 23.25
C TYR A 325 -10.77 -10.62 23.44
N HIS A 326 -10.05 -10.64 22.31
CA HIS A 326 -8.60 -10.78 22.30
C HIS A 326 -7.94 -9.44 22.05
N LEU A 327 -6.91 -9.15 22.86
CA LEU A 327 -6.03 -8.00 22.69
C LEU A 327 -4.61 -8.53 22.51
N ASP A 328 -4.20 -8.71 21.26
CA ASP A 328 -2.87 -9.24 20.93
C ASP A 328 -1.73 -8.26 21.20
N GLN A 329 -2.01 -6.96 21.22
CA GLN A 329 -1.09 -5.89 21.60
C GLN A 329 -1.80 -4.71 22.28
N GLN A 330 -1.00 -3.74 22.73
CA GLN A 330 -1.44 -2.56 23.48
C GLN A 330 -1.89 -1.36 22.63
N ASP A 331 -1.89 -1.48 21.31
CA ASP A 331 -2.18 -0.37 20.39
C ASP A 331 -3.64 0.12 20.48
N ALA A 332 -3.82 1.45 20.43
CA ALA A 332 -5.11 2.13 20.36
C ALA A 332 -5.99 1.68 19.18
N TYR A 333 -5.40 1.20 18.08
CA TYR A 333 -6.11 0.58 16.95
C TYR A 333 -6.91 -0.67 17.35
N ILE A 334 -6.58 -1.28 18.48
CA ILE A 334 -7.19 -2.52 18.98
C ILE A 334 -8.00 -2.27 20.27
N THR A 335 -7.46 -1.45 21.16
CA THR A 335 -8.00 -1.27 22.52
C THR A 335 -9.12 -0.24 22.60
N GLY A 336 -9.34 0.57 21.55
CA GLY A 336 -10.26 1.71 21.56
C GLY A 336 -11.72 1.39 21.92
N ASN A 337 -12.18 0.14 21.71
CA ASN A 337 -13.55 -0.28 22.00
C ASN A 337 -13.72 -1.12 23.28
N VAL A 338 -12.65 -1.34 24.04
CA VAL A 338 -12.67 -2.21 25.22
C VAL A 338 -13.63 -1.72 26.30
N ALA A 339 -13.61 -0.42 26.60
CA ALA A 339 -14.50 0.16 27.62
C ALA A 339 -15.97 -0.05 27.27
N ALA A 340 -16.33 0.10 26.00
CA ALA A 340 -17.70 -0.07 25.53
C ALA A 340 -18.18 -1.53 25.63
N ILE A 341 -17.32 -2.50 25.26
CA ILE A 341 -17.59 -3.94 25.42
C ILE A 341 -17.76 -4.29 26.89
N LYS A 342 -16.88 -3.82 27.78
CA LYS A 342 -16.97 -4.08 29.22
C LYS A 342 -18.19 -3.45 29.86
N THR A 343 -18.61 -2.29 29.38
CA THR A 343 -19.83 -1.61 29.86
C THR A 343 -21.06 -2.43 29.48
N ALA A 344 -21.11 -2.93 28.25
CA ALA A 344 -22.22 -3.75 27.78
C ALA A 344 -22.25 -5.15 28.41
N ASN A 345 -21.09 -5.77 28.63
CA ASN A 345 -20.94 -7.04 29.32
C ASN A 345 -19.76 -7.02 30.31
N PRO A 346 -20.01 -6.71 31.59
CA PRO A 346 -18.97 -6.71 32.62
C PRO A 346 -18.32 -8.07 32.84
N LYS A 347 -18.97 -9.17 32.42
CA LYS A 347 -18.44 -10.54 32.51
C LYS A 347 -17.65 -10.99 31.28
N ALA A 348 -17.59 -10.18 30.22
CA ALA A 348 -16.77 -10.48 29.05
C ALA A 348 -15.30 -10.63 29.48
N ILE A 349 -14.67 -11.70 28.98
CA ILE A 349 -13.30 -12.07 29.34
C ILE A 349 -12.33 -11.50 28.31
N CYS A 350 -11.36 -10.74 28.80
CA CYS A 350 -10.21 -10.29 28.02
C CYS A 350 -9.19 -11.43 27.92
N VAL A 351 -8.75 -11.74 26.70
CA VAL A 351 -7.65 -12.68 26.45
C VAL A 351 -6.44 -11.88 25.97
N THR A 352 -5.37 -11.87 26.75
CA THR A 352 -4.16 -11.10 26.43
C THR A 352 -2.92 -11.67 27.13
N THR A 353 -1.76 -11.00 27.05
CA THR A 353 -0.57 -11.32 27.85
C THR A 353 -0.50 -10.42 29.09
N GLU A 354 0.22 -10.84 30.12
CA GLU A 354 0.43 -9.99 31.31
C GLU A 354 1.06 -8.64 30.95
N GLY A 355 2.05 -8.64 30.05
CA GLY A 355 2.73 -7.42 29.63
C GLY A 355 1.80 -6.45 28.90
N ASN A 356 0.92 -6.94 28.01
CA ASN A 356 -0.08 -6.11 27.35
C ASN A 356 -1.08 -5.52 28.36
N TRP A 357 -1.58 -6.35 29.28
CA TRP A 357 -2.55 -5.92 30.28
C TRP A 357 -1.99 -4.81 31.18
N GLN A 358 -0.73 -4.91 31.61
CA GLN A 358 -0.06 -3.87 32.40
C GLN A 358 -0.01 -2.53 31.67
N SER A 359 0.25 -2.53 30.35
CA SER A 359 0.24 -1.31 29.53
C SER A 359 -1.18 -0.77 29.26
N GLN A 360 -2.21 -1.58 29.46
CA GLN A 360 -3.62 -1.27 29.24
C GLN A 360 -4.36 -0.88 30.53
N ALA A 361 -3.65 -0.65 31.64
CA ALA A 361 -4.24 -0.30 32.93
C ALA A 361 -5.22 0.89 32.87
N ALA A 362 -5.05 1.80 31.89
CA ALA A 362 -5.96 2.92 31.64
C ALA A 362 -7.40 2.53 31.22
N TYR A 363 -7.63 1.27 30.82
CA TYR A 363 -8.95 0.78 30.40
C TYR A 363 -9.75 0.09 31.51
N GLU A 364 -9.27 0.14 32.76
CA GLU A 364 -9.96 -0.40 33.95
C GLU A 364 -10.44 -1.86 33.79
N ILE A 365 -9.67 -2.67 33.06
CA ILE A 365 -10.00 -4.09 32.86
C ILE A 365 -9.73 -4.84 34.17
N ASP A 366 -10.80 -5.20 34.89
CA ASP A 366 -10.71 -6.03 36.11
C ASP A 366 -9.94 -7.32 35.83
N GLU A 367 -8.85 -7.52 36.55
CA GLU A 367 -7.95 -8.68 36.49
C GLU A 367 -8.71 -10.01 36.59
N LYS A 368 -9.82 -10.07 37.35
CA LYS A 368 -10.67 -11.26 37.48
C LYS A 368 -11.30 -11.70 36.16
N THR A 369 -11.44 -10.77 35.23
CA THR A 369 -12.00 -10.97 33.89
C THR A 369 -10.93 -11.05 32.81
N VAL A 370 -9.67 -11.28 33.18
CA VAL A 370 -8.55 -11.44 32.24
C VAL A 370 -8.04 -12.88 32.25
N LYS A 371 -7.67 -13.38 31.08
CA LYS A 371 -6.96 -14.64 30.90
C LYS A 371 -5.64 -14.38 30.19
N PHE A 372 -4.56 -14.70 30.89
CA PHE A 372 -3.19 -14.52 30.40
C PHE A 372 -2.75 -15.72 29.57
N VAL A 373 -2.58 -15.53 28.26
CA VAL A 373 -2.18 -16.61 27.34
C VAL A 373 -0.80 -17.17 27.67
N ASN A 374 0.12 -16.34 28.17
CA ASN A 374 1.46 -16.73 28.58
C ASN A 374 1.50 -17.55 29.89
N LYS A 375 0.36 -17.72 30.58
CA LYS A 375 0.19 -18.64 31.71
C LYS A 375 -0.56 -19.92 31.36
N MET A 376 -1.06 -20.04 30.12
CA MET A 376 -1.78 -21.23 29.68
C MET A 376 -0.80 -22.36 29.39
N LYS A 377 -1.16 -23.57 29.81
CA LYS A 377 -0.39 -24.77 29.49
C LYS A 377 -0.33 -24.94 27.96
N ASP A 378 0.88 -25.14 27.44
CA ASP A 378 1.16 -25.35 26.02
C ASP A 378 0.61 -24.26 25.08
N TRP A 379 0.35 -23.05 25.61
CA TRP A 379 -0.28 -21.95 24.88
C TRP A 379 -1.62 -22.34 24.23
N ARG A 380 -2.39 -23.22 24.89
CA ARG A 380 -3.65 -23.75 24.35
C ARG A 380 -4.79 -23.56 25.33
N VAL A 381 -6.00 -23.45 24.78
CA VAL A 381 -7.23 -23.50 25.56
C VAL A 381 -8.31 -24.27 24.83
N LYS A 382 -8.98 -25.17 25.56
CA LYS A 382 -10.23 -25.79 25.11
C LYS A 382 -11.40 -25.01 25.68
N LEU A 383 -12.20 -24.44 24.80
CA LEU A 383 -13.39 -23.67 25.18
C LEU A 383 -14.49 -24.60 25.69
N ALA A 384 -15.45 -24.06 26.45
CA ALA A 384 -16.59 -24.81 26.95
C ALA A 384 -17.52 -25.36 25.84
N THR A 385 -17.36 -24.86 24.61
CA THR A 385 -18.05 -25.35 23.41
C THR A 385 -17.39 -26.59 22.82
N GLY A 386 -16.16 -26.93 23.26
CA GLY A 386 -15.35 -28.03 22.73
C GLY A 386 -14.30 -27.58 21.71
N ASN A 387 -14.43 -26.39 21.12
CA ASN A 387 -13.44 -25.82 20.20
C ASN A 387 -12.10 -25.55 20.91
N GLU A 388 -11.00 -25.67 20.18
CA GLU A 388 -9.65 -25.43 20.67
C GLU A 388 -9.06 -24.18 20.01
N LEU A 389 -8.43 -23.34 20.82
CA LEU A 389 -7.60 -22.23 20.37
C LEU A 389 -6.14 -22.51 20.76
N ILE A 390 -5.24 -22.21 19.82
CA ILE A 390 -3.79 -22.26 20.02
C ILE A 390 -3.26 -20.83 19.92
N TYR A 391 -2.40 -20.43 20.84
CA TYR A 391 -1.77 -19.12 20.85
C TYR A 391 -0.31 -19.26 20.44
N VAL A 392 0.17 -18.36 19.59
CA VAL A 392 1.55 -18.38 19.09
C VAL A 392 2.25 -17.13 19.60
N SER A 393 3.24 -17.28 20.48
CA SER A 393 4.06 -16.15 20.94
C SER A 393 4.93 -15.64 19.80
N THR A 394 4.83 -14.34 19.51
CA THR A 394 5.54 -13.68 18.39
C THR A 394 6.19 -12.37 18.86
N PRO A 395 7.06 -12.41 19.87
CA PRO A 395 7.63 -11.21 20.44
C PRO A 395 8.37 -10.41 19.36
N PHE A 396 8.19 -9.09 19.39
CA PHE A 396 8.72 -8.13 18.42
C PHE A 396 8.10 -8.24 17.02
N CYS A 397 6.83 -8.67 16.92
CA CYS A 397 6.05 -8.59 15.69
C CYS A 397 4.75 -7.79 15.92
N SER A 398 4.79 -6.45 16.03
CA SER A 398 5.97 -5.58 16.19
C SER A 398 6.33 -5.32 17.66
N SER A 399 5.37 -5.45 18.58
CA SER A 399 5.56 -5.22 20.02
C SER A 399 6.14 -6.43 20.76
N ARG A 400 6.79 -6.21 21.91
CA ARG A 400 7.47 -7.24 22.71
C ARG A 400 6.53 -8.36 23.19
N ASN A 401 5.27 -8.01 23.44
CA ASN A 401 4.31 -8.88 24.14
C ASN A 401 3.23 -9.46 23.21
N THR A 402 3.46 -9.44 21.89
CA THR A 402 2.46 -9.89 20.92
C THR A 402 2.34 -11.40 20.82
N PHE A 403 1.14 -11.83 20.46
CA PHE A 403 0.82 -13.22 20.17
C PHE A 403 -0.22 -13.30 19.06
N LEU A 404 -0.23 -14.42 18.34
CA LEU A 404 -1.27 -14.74 17.36
C LEU A 404 -2.26 -15.70 17.97
N THR A 405 -3.49 -15.72 17.45
CA THR A 405 -4.48 -16.75 17.81
C THR A 405 -4.80 -17.61 16.60
N TYR A 406 -4.69 -18.92 16.76
CA TYR A 406 -5.04 -19.91 15.76
C TYR A 406 -6.29 -20.67 16.20
N ASP A 407 -7.35 -20.57 15.40
CA ASP A 407 -8.57 -21.37 15.56
C ASP A 407 -8.39 -22.71 14.85
N ASN A 408 -8.23 -23.77 15.65
CA ASN A 408 -7.99 -25.12 15.13
C ASN A 408 -9.19 -25.65 14.29
N SER A 409 -10.41 -25.17 14.56
CA SER A 409 -11.62 -25.65 13.87
C SER A 409 -11.77 -25.08 12.46
N THR A 410 -11.49 -23.79 12.30
CA THR A 410 -11.62 -23.08 11.01
C THR A 410 -10.29 -22.98 10.26
N ARG A 411 -9.18 -23.30 10.92
CA ARG A 411 -7.81 -23.13 10.42
C ARG A 411 -7.48 -21.67 10.05
N ILE A 412 -8.08 -20.72 10.78
CA ILE A 412 -7.79 -19.29 10.65
C ILE A 412 -6.70 -18.91 11.65
N LEU A 413 -5.67 -18.23 11.17
CA LEU A 413 -4.68 -17.55 11.99
C LEU A 413 -5.01 -16.07 12.07
N TYR A 414 -5.52 -15.62 13.22
CA TYR A 414 -5.65 -14.20 13.55
C TYR A 414 -4.27 -13.65 13.91
N SER A 415 -3.67 -12.91 12.99
CA SER A 415 -2.22 -12.68 13.00
C SER A 415 -1.78 -11.31 13.51
N GLY A 416 -2.72 -10.47 13.95
CA GLY A 416 -2.40 -9.12 14.41
C GLY A 416 -1.67 -8.33 13.32
N GLU A 417 -0.63 -7.59 13.69
CA GLU A 417 0.19 -6.84 12.73
C GLU A 417 1.01 -7.73 11.79
N LEU A 418 1.36 -8.95 12.20
CA LEU A 418 2.06 -9.86 11.31
C LEU A 418 1.13 -10.24 10.14
N PHE A 419 1.67 -10.26 8.93
CA PHE A 419 0.95 -10.40 7.65
C PHE A 419 0.02 -9.24 7.27
N SER A 420 0.04 -8.12 8.01
CA SER A 420 -0.71 -6.93 7.63
C SER A 420 -0.16 -6.29 6.35
N SER A 421 -1.03 -5.58 5.63
CA SER A 421 -0.69 -4.92 4.36
C SER A 421 -1.15 -3.47 4.31
N ILE A 422 -0.34 -2.61 3.69
CA ILE A 422 -0.76 -1.26 3.29
C ILE A 422 -1.63 -1.38 2.03
N LEU A 423 -2.81 -0.76 2.03
CA LEU A 423 -3.71 -0.71 0.87
C LEU A 423 -3.63 0.66 0.20
N SER A 424 -3.63 0.68 -1.13
CA SER A 424 -3.71 1.90 -1.93
C SER A 424 -5.16 2.33 -2.14
N LYS A 425 -5.37 3.59 -2.54
CA LYS A 425 -6.68 4.09 -2.97
C LYS A 425 -7.31 3.30 -4.13
N LYS A 426 -6.53 2.52 -4.88
CA LYS A 426 -7.03 1.71 -6.01
C LYS A 426 -7.52 0.32 -5.58
N ASN A 427 -7.03 -0.22 -4.47
CA ASN A 427 -7.32 -1.59 -4.03
C ASN A 427 -7.84 -1.69 -2.58
N TYR A 428 -8.15 -0.58 -1.91
CA TYR A 428 -8.73 -0.61 -0.56
C TYR A 428 -10.07 -1.36 -0.46
N HIS A 429 -10.80 -1.48 -1.57
CA HIS A 429 -12.02 -2.28 -1.68
C HIS A 429 -11.75 -3.80 -1.73
N SER A 430 -10.55 -4.23 -2.09
CA SER A 430 -10.21 -5.64 -2.22
C SER A 430 -10.07 -6.28 -0.84
N PHE A 431 -10.89 -7.31 -0.59
CA PHE A 431 -10.94 -7.98 0.70
C PHE A 431 -9.84 -9.05 0.85
N TRP A 432 -9.63 -9.83 -0.21
CA TRP A 432 -8.60 -10.87 -0.28
C TRP A 432 -7.36 -10.35 -1.01
N LEU A 433 -6.19 -10.90 -0.65
CA LEU A 433 -4.94 -10.65 -1.35
C LEU A 433 -5.04 -11.19 -2.78
N ASP A 434 -4.67 -10.38 -3.75
CA ASP A 434 -4.46 -10.79 -5.14
C ASP A 434 -2.97 -10.95 -5.46
N ASP A 435 -2.67 -11.63 -6.56
CA ASP A 435 -1.29 -11.95 -6.99
C ASP A 435 -0.43 -10.70 -7.27
N THR A 436 -1.03 -9.50 -7.32
CA THR A 436 -0.34 -8.23 -7.60
C THR A 436 -0.09 -7.37 -6.36
N SER A 437 -0.56 -7.80 -5.18
CA SER A 437 -0.65 -6.95 -3.97
C SER A 437 0.30 -7.36 -2.84
N LEU A 438 1.30 -8.21 -3.10
CA LEU A 438 2.33 -8.59 -2.12
C LEU A 438 3.17 -7.40 -1.64
N ASP A 439 3.35 -6.39 -2.48
CA ASP A 439 4.15 -5.20 -2.16
C ASP A 439 3.61 -4.45 -0.94
N GLY A 440 2.29 -4.42 -0.75
CA GLY A 440 1.67 -3.79 0.43
C GLY A 440 2.03 -4.52 1.73
N ILE A 441 2.16 -5.85 1.69
CA ILE A 441 2.62 -6.65 2.83
C ILE A 441 4.10 -6.35 3.10
N VAL A 442 4.93 -6.38 2.06
CA VAL A 442 6.37 -6.09 2.17
C VAL A 442 6.60 -4.71 2.78
N ALA A 443 5.94 -3.68 2.23
CA ALA A 443 6.06 -2.31 2.71
C ALA A 443 5.66 -2.17 4.17
N TYR A 444 4.53 -2.78 4.58
CA TYR A 444 4.11 -2.77 5.98
C TYR A 444 5.19 -3.36 6.88
N HIS A 445 5.74 -4.53 6.52
CA HIS A 445 6.69 -5.23 7.38
C HIS A 445 8.04 -4.50 7.45
N GLN A 446 8.53 -3.93 6.36
CA GLN A 446 9.78 -3.17 6.37
C GLN A 446 9.72 -1.94 7.28
N VAL A 447 8.55 -1.29 7.38
CA VAL A 447 8.34 -0.10 8.20
C VAL A 447 8.09 -0.47 9.67
N HIS A 448 7.26 -1.48 9.93
CA HIS A 448 6.73 -1.74 11.27
C HIS A 448 7.46 -2.86 12.02
N MET A 449 8.08 -3.82 11.33
CA MET A 449 8.72 -4.96 11.99
C MET A 449 10.17 -4.62 12.37
N PRO A 450 10.55 -4.74 13.65
CA PRO A 450 11.88 -4.32 14.11
C PRO A 450 13.05 -5.11 13.52
N THR A 451 12.90 -6.41 13.23
CA THR A 451 13.97 -7.26 12.66
C THR A 451 13.40 -8.54 12.04
N ALA A 452 14.01 -8.99 10.95
CA ALA A 452 13.66 -10.24 10.25
C ALA A 452 13.83 -11.45 11.16
N LYS A 453 14.73 -11.38 12.15
CA LYS A 453 14.92 -12.47 13.11
C LYS A 453 13.64 -12.73 13.92
N ALA A 454 12.88 -11.69 14.25
CA ALA A 454 11.59 -11.82 14.93
C ALA A 454 10.54 -12.45 14.01
N ILE A 455 10.48 -12.00 12.76
CA ILE A 455 9.58 -12.56 11.74
C ILE A 455 9.87 -14.04 11.50
N ARG A 456 11.14 -14.42 11.26
CA ARG A 456 11.55 -15.82 11.05
C ARG A 456 11.22 -16.70 12.24
N PHE A 457 11.39 -16.18 13.46
CA PHE A 457 10.98 -16.90 14.67
C PHE A 457 9.46 -17.13 14.71
N ALA A 458 8.66 -16.11 14.39
CA ALA A 458 7.21 -16.24 14.31
C ALA A 458 6.78 -17.23 13.22
N ILE A 459 7.36 -17.15 12.02
CA ILE A 459 7.10 -18.05 10.89
C ILE A 459 7.46 -19.49 11.24
N MET A 460 8.61 -19.72 11.89
CA MET A 460 8.99 -21.04 12.38
C MET A 460 7.90 -21.62 13.29
N LYS A 461 7.34 -20.82 14.20
CA LYS A 461 6.26 -21.27 15.09
C LYS A 461 4.95 -21.54 14.34
N ILE A 462 4.62 -20.73 13.33
CA ILE A 462 3.43 -20.93 12.47
C ILE A 462 3.57 -22.23 11.67
N ARG A 463 4.75 -22.54 11.14
CA ARG A 463 5.05 -23.81 10.44
C ARG A 463 4.91 -25.06 11.33
N LEU A 464 4.89 -24.90 12.66
CA LEU A 464 4.65 -26.00 13.61
C LEU A 464 3.16 -26.20 13.94
N LEU A 465 2.26 -25.33 13.46
CA LEU A 465 0.83 -25.54 13.61
C LEU A 465 0.38 -26.75 12.78
N ASP A 466 -0.42 -27.60 13.38
CA ASP A 466 -0.99 -28.77 12.71
C ASP A 466 -2.48 -28.88 13.05
N PRO A 467 -3.38 -28.85 12.04
CA PRO A 467 -3.09 -28.62 10.62
C PRO A 467 -2.57 -27.19 10.35
N GLN A 468 -1.93 -26.98 9.20
CA GLN A 468 -1.48 -25.65 8.76
C GLN A 468 -2.66 -24.68 8.53
N PRO A 469 -2.48 -23.36 8.71
CA PRO A 469 -3.53 -22.37 8.43
C PRO A 469 -4.01 -22.41 6.97
N LEU A 470 -5.32 -22.24 6.76
CA LEU A 470 -5.92 -22.02 5.44
C LEU A 470 -6.16 -20.55 5.14
N ILE A 471 -6.35 -19.75 6.18
CA ILE A 471 -6.63 -18.32 6.11
C ILE A 471 -5.75 -17.61 7.13
N ILE A 472 -5.12 -16.51 6.71
CA ILE A 472 -4.50 -15.55 7.61
C ILE A 472 -5.38 -14.31 7.64
N ALA A 473 -5.74 -13.89 8.84
CA ALA A 473 -6.64 -12.79 9.16
C ALA A 473 -5.85 -11.69 9.91
N PRO A 474 -5.20 -10.77 9.20
CA PRO A 474 -4.35 -9.75 9.81
C PRO A 474 -5.16 -8.57 10.36
N LEU A 475 -4.51 -7.73 11.17
CA LEU A 475 -5.06 -6.51 11.75
C LEU A 475 -5.31 -5.43 10.69
N PHE A 476 -4.44 -5.31 9.67
CA PHE A 476 -4.61 -4.34 8.59
C PHE A 476 -4.57 -4.99 7.21
N GLY A 477 -5.37 -4.42 6.31
CA GLY A 477 -5.29 -4.72 4.88
C GLY A 477 -5.98 -6.01 4.46
N HIS A 478 -5.38 -6.71 3.50
CA HIS A 478 -5.98 -7.88 2.85
C HIS A 478 -5.98 -9.11 3.75
N LEU A 479 -7.03 -9.94 3.67
CA LEU A 479 -6.97 -11.31 4.17
C LEU A 479 -6.27 -12.21 3.15
N ILE A 480 -5.64 -13.27 3.62
CA ILE A 480 -4.86 -14.20 2.78
C ILE A 480 -5.50 -15.59 2.90
N ARG A 481 -5.64 -16.32 1.78
CA ARG A 481 -6.27 -17.65 1.77
C ARG A 481 -5.66 -18.59 0.74
N GLY A 482 -5.82 -19.89 0.99
CA GLY A 482 -5.42 -20.93 0.04
C GLY A 482 -3.92 -20.87 -0.25
N ASP A 483 -3.53 -21.08 -1.51
CA ASP A 483 -2.12 -21.17 -1.92
C ASP A 483 -1.32 -19.89 -1.64
N GLN A 484 -1.99 -18.74 -1.55
CA GLN A 484 -1.37 -17.45 -1.20
C GLN A 484 -0.79 -17.45 0.22
N VAL A 485 -1.30 -18.28 1.14
CA VAL A 485 -0.78 -18.38 2.52
C VAL A 485 0.70 -18.79 2.50
N SER A 486 1.05 -19.83 1.76
CA SER A 486 2.42 -20.31 1.65
C SER A 486 3.33 -19.28 0.97
N GLN A 487 2.85 -18.63 -0.09
CA GLN A 487 3.60 -17.61 -0.82
C GLN A 487 3.98 -16.41 0.08
N VAL A 488 3.02 -15.92 0.88
CA VAL A 488 3.28 -14.80 1.78
C VAL A 488 4.23 -15.22 2.91
N ILE A 489 4.07 -16.43 3.47
CA ILE A 489 4.99 -16.96 4.49
C ILE A 489 6.42 -17.02 3.95
N GLU A 490 6.62 -17.58 2.75
CA GLU A 490 7.95 -17.63 2.12
C GLU A 490 8.52 -16.24 1.86
N LYS A 491 7.69 -15.31 1.39
CA LYS A 491 8.09 -13.93 1.15
C LYS A 491 8.58 -13.24 2.42
N LEU A 492 7.87 -13.40 3.54
CA LEU A 492 8.24 -12.79 4.82
C LEU A 492 9.43 -13.47 5.51
N ASP A 493 9.65 -14.78 5.30
CA ASP A 493 10.78 -15.51 5.88
C ASP A 493 12.13 -14.97 5.38
N GLY A 494 12.17 -14.54 4.11
CA GLY A 494 13.33 -13.95 3.46
C GLY A 494 13.42 -12.42 3.56
N LEU A 495 12.44 -11.74 4.16
CA LEU A 495 12.35 -10.28 4.08
C LEU A 495 13.23 -9.59 5.14
N GLU A 496 14.09 -8.69 4.71
CA GLU A 496 14.80 -7.75 5.59
C GLU A 496 13.88 -6.61 6.02
N VAL A 497 13.90 -6.27 7.31
CA VAL A 497 13.02 -5.28 7.92
C VAL A 497 13.72 -4.52 9.04
N GLY A 498 13.21 -3.33 9.39
CA GLY A 498 13.64 -2.59 10.57
C GLY A 498 15.16 -2.43 10.69
N THR A 499 15.75 -2.95 11.76
CA THR A 499 17.19 -2.83 12.05
C THR A 499 18.08 -3.51 11.03
N ASP A 500 17.57 -4.51 10.29
CA ASP A 500 18.39 -5.19 9.28
C ASP A 500 18.72 -4.24 8.11
N LEU A 501 17.85 -3.26 7.86
CA LEU A 501 18.00 -2.23 6.83
C LEU A 501 18.95 -1.10 7.26
N LEU A 502 19.40 -1.07 8.52
CA LEU A 502 20.30 -0.04 9.05
C LEU A 502 21.79 -0.34 8.79
N ASN A 503 22.12 -1.51 8.24
CA ASN A 503 23.50 -1.84 7.86
C ASN A 503 23.90 -1.08 6.60
N VAL A 504 24.38 0.16 6.81
CA VAL A 504 25.19 0.87 5.82
C VAL A 504 26.59 0.25 5.87
N ASP A 505 27.05 -0.30 4.74
CA ASP A 505 28.43 -0.75 4.60
C ASP A 505 29.39 0.40 4.97
N ASP A 506 30.06 0.26 6.11
CA ASP A 506 31.15 1.10 6.59
C ASP A 506 32.45 0.79 5.80
N ASN A 507 32.35 0.76 4.47
CA ASN A 507 33.45 0.53 3.54
C ASN A 507 33.85 1.82 2.80
N SER A 508 33.84 2.95 3.50
CA SER A 508 34.66 4.11 3.13
C SER A 508 35.93 4.14 3.98
N LYS A 509 36.95 3.40 3.55
CA LYS A 509 38.35 3.65 3.90
C LYS A 509 39.13 4.04 2.65
#